data_AF-A0A416CPA5-F1
#
_entry.id   AF-A0A416CPA5-F1
#
_cell.length_a   1.000
_cell.length_b   1.000
_cell.length_c   1.000
_cell.angle_alpha   90.00
_cell.angle_beta   90.00
_cell.angle_gamma   90.00
#
_symmetry.space_group_name_H-M   'P 1'
#
loop_
_entity.id
_entity.type
_entity.pdbx_description
1 polymer ?
#
loop_
_entity_poly.entity_id
_entity_poly.type
_entity_poly.pdbx_seq_one_letter_code
_entity_poly.pdbx_strand_id
1 'polypeptide(L)' 'MTEYCLRKGWSLYVLSAASGVPLTTIAHIADGSTKNPGIYTIMRICRALDVPLAVFLDGLEDECGNE' A
#
# COMPACT_ATOMS: atom_id res chain seq x y z
N MET A 1 4.39 2.28 -2.29
CA MET A 1 4.15 2.56 -0.85
C MET A 1 5.35 3.19 -0.16
N THR A 2 6.51 2.53 -0.12
CA THR A 2 7.73 3.00 0.59
C THR A 2 8.16 4.40 0.19
N GLU A 3 8.07 4.76 -1.10
CA GLU A 3 8.35 6.11 -1.59
C GLU A 3 7.46 7.19 -0.95
N TYR A 4 6.17 6.93 -0.77
CA TYR A 4 5.25 7.87 -0.12
C TYR A 4 5.56 8.03 1.37
N CYS A 5 5.95 6.95 2.04
CA CYS A 5 6.43 7.02 3.42
C CYS A 5 7.70 7.87 3.52
N LEU A 6 8.68 7.67 2.62
CA LEU A 6 9.91 8.45 2.58
C LEU A 6 9.64 9.95 2.37
N ARG A 7 8.74 10.31 1.43
CA ARG A 7 8.34 11.70 1.20
C ARG A 7 7.71 12.37 2.42
N LYS A 8 6.99 11.60 3.26
CA LYS A 8 6.39 12.10 4.51
C LYS A 8 7.33 12.01 5.72
N GLY A 9 8.52 11.42 5.59
CA GLY A 9 9.39 11.10 6.72
C GLY A 9 8.80 10.03 7.66
N TRP A 10 7.92 9.18 7.15
CA TRP A 10 7.24 8.13 7.92
C TRP A 10 7.99 6.81 7.84
N SER A 11 8.05 6.10 8.97
CA SER A 11 8.40 4.67 8.97
C SER A 11 7.16 3.81 8.69
N LEU A 12 7.35 2.52 8.37
CA LEU A 12 6.24 1.57 8.24
C LEU A 12 5.43 1.44 9.54
N TYR A 13 6.06 1.66 10.69
CA TYR A 13 5.38 1.72 11.99
C TYR A 13 4.40 2.89 12.05
N VAL A 14 4.82 4.09 11.63
CA VAL A 14 3.94 5.27 11.59
C VAL A 14 2.77 5.04 10.62
N LEU A 15 3.04 4.44 9.45
CA LEU A 15 1.99 4.09 8.50
C LEU A 15 1.00 3.07 9.09
N SER A 16 1.49 2.06 9.80
CA SER A 16 0.65 1.08 10.48
C SER A 16 -0.29 1.75 11.48
N ALA A 17 0.23 2.65 12.33
CA ALA A 17 -0.58 3.40 13.27
C ALA A 17 -1.61 4.30 12.56
N ALA A 18 -1.20 5.05 11.53
CA ALA A 18 -2.05 5.99 10.81
C ALA A 18 -3.16 5.32 9.98
N SER A 19 -2.86 4.17 9.36
CA SER A 19 -3.84 3.39 8.59
C SER A 19 -4.65 2.43 9.46
N GLY A 20 -4.18 2.16 10.68
CA GLY A 20 -4.62 1.10 11.59
C GLY A 20 -4.31 -0.33 11.10
N VAL A 21 -3.61 -0.49 9.97
CA VAL A 21 -3.33 -1.81 9.38
C VAL A 21 -2.15 -2.40 10.15
N PRO A 22 -2.17 -3.69 10.53
CA PRO A 22 -1.07 -4.28 11.30
C PRO A 22 0.29 -4.09 10.63
N LEU A 23 1.33 -3.80 11.42
CA LEU A 23 2.67 -3.55 10.90
C LEU A 23 3.20 -4.72 10.06
N THR A 24 2.92 -5.95 10.47
CA THR A 24 3.30 -7.16 9.71
C THR A 24 2.62 -7.20 8.34
N THR A 25 1.34 -6.84 8.26
CA THR A 25 0.62 -6.71 7.00
C THR A 25 1.21 -5.60 6.13
N ILE A 26 1.52 -4.43 6.70
CA ILE A 26 2.21 -3.35 5.97
C ILE A 26 3.55 -3.84 5.44
N ALA A 27 4.36 -4.53 6.24
CA ALA A 27 5.67 -5.05 5.84
C ALA A 27 5.53 -6.03 4.67
N HIS A 28 4.63 -7.01 4.76
CA HIS A 28 4.38 -7.98 3.69
C HIS A 28 3.88 -7.36 2.38
N ILE A 29 3.12 -6.26 2.46
CA ILE A 29 2.72 -5.49 1.28
C ILE A 29 3.91 -4.69 0.74
N ALA A 30 4.78 -4.17 1.61
CA ALA A 30 5.95 -3.36 1.21
C ALA A 30 7.00 -4.19 0.49
N ASP A 31 7.25 -5.41 0.94
CA ASP A 31 8.25 -6.31 0.35
C ASP A 31 7.72 -7.14 -0.83
N GLY A 32 6.41 -7.11 -1.08
CA GLY A 32 5.75 -7.82 -2.18
C GLY A 32 5.33 -9.26 -1.85
N SER A 33 5.59 -9.76 -0.64
CA SER A 33 5.06 -11.04 -0.14
C SER A 33 3.53 -11.14 -0.27
N THR A 34 2.81 -10.05 -0.03
CA THR A 34 1.36 -9.98 -0.27
C THR A 34 1.08 -9.47 -1.68
N LYS A 35 0.80 -10.38 -2.62
CA LYS A 35 0.52 -10.05 -4.02
C LYS A 35 -0.86 -9.40 -4.24
N ASN A 36 -1.86 -9.77 -3.43
CA ASN A 36 -3.23 -9.28 -3.60
C ASN A 36 -3.85 -8.85 -2.25
N PRO A 37 -3.46 -7.69 -1.70
CA PRO A 37 -4.08 -7.18 -0.49
C PRO A 37 -5.56 -6.84 -0.74
N GLY A 38 -6.43 -7.18 0.20
CA GLY A 38 -7.86 -6.86 0.08
C GLY A 38 -8.11 -5.36 -0.09
N ILE A 39 -9.13 -5.00 -0.89
CA ILE A 39 -9.41 -3.60 -1.28
C ILE A 39 -9.55 -2.64 -0.08
N TYR A 40 -10.10 -3.10 1.04
CA TYR A 40 -10.24 -2.29 2.25
C TYR A 40 -8.88 -1.93 2.88
N THR A 41 -7.91 -2.85 2.84
CA THR A 41 -6.54 -2.61 3.30
C THR A 41 -5.87 -1.55 2.42
N ILE A 42 -6.02 -1.66 1.10
CA ILE A 42 -5.49 -0.68 0.15
C ILE A 42 -6.10 0.70 0.41
N MET A 43 -7.43 0.79 0.53
CA MET A 43 -8.14 2.05 0.81
C MET A 43 -7.64 2.73 2.09
N ARG A 44 -7.38 1.96 3.15
CA ARG A 44 -6.87 2.50 4.42
C ARG A 44 -5.44 3.03 4.31
N ILE A 45 -4.57 2.31 3.61
CA ILE A 45 -3.20 2.75 3.34
C ILE A 45 -3.22 4.03 2.50
N CYS A 46 -4.03 4.07 1.44
CA CYS A 46 -4.20 5.24 0.57
C CYS A 46 -4.69 6.46 1.36
N ARG A 47 -5.73 6.29 2.19
CA ARG A 47 -6.26 7.35 3.06
C ARG A 47 -5.21 7.86 4.05
N ALA A 48 -4.41 6.98 4.66
CA ALA A 48 -3.36 7.40 5.58
C ALA A 48 -2.22 8.15 4.88
N LEU A 49 -1.88 7.75 3.65
CA LEU A 49 -0.85 8.38 2.85
C LEU A 49 -1.33 9.64 2.13
N ASP A 50 -2.63 9.94 2.16
CA ASP A 50 -3.25 11.01 1.37
C ASP A 50 -2.99 10.83 -0.14
N VAL A 51 -3.09 9.58 -0.61
CA VAL A 51 -2.86 9.19 -1.99
C VAL A 51 -4.19 8.75 -2.61
N PRO A 52 -4.58 9.24 -3.80
CA PRO A 52 -5.77 8.75 -4.48
C PRO A 52 -5.65 7.25 -4.77
N LEU A 53 -6.74 6.50 -4.54
CA LEU A 53 -6.76 5.05 -4.75
C LEU A 53 -6.34 4.66 -6.17
N ALA A 54 -6.74 5.43 -7.19
CA ALA A 54 -6.37 5.20 -8.58
C ALA A 54 -4.84 5.13 -8.79
N VAL A 55 -4.08 6.02 -8.14
CA VAL A 55 -2.61 6.05 -8.23
C VAL A 55 -1.98 4.80 -7.62
N PHE A 56 -2.64 4.19 -6.63
CA PHE A 56 -2.16 2.95 -6.01
C PHE A 56 -2.53 1.71 -6.83
N LEU A 57 -3.60 1.77 -7.64
CA LEU A 57 -4.08 0.68 -8.48
C LEU A 57 -3.47 0.70 -9.90
N ASP A 58 -2.98 1.86 -10.37
CA ASP A 58 -2.31 2.03 -11.69
C ASP A 58 -1.10 1.10 -11.88
N GLY A 59 -0.50 0.62 -10.78
CA GLY A 59 0.59 -0.36 -10.81
C GLY A 59 0.16 -1.84 -10.79
N LEU A 60 -1.15 -2.12 -10.82
CA LEU A 60 -1.71 -3.48 -10.83
C LEU A 60 -2.21 -3.92 -12.22
N GLU A 61 -2.16 -3.05 -13.23
CA GLU A 61 -2.68 -3.30 -14.58
C GLU A 61 -1.72 -4.04 -15.53
N ASP A 62 -1.01 -5.09 -15.08
CA ASP A 62 -0.16 -5.90 -16.01
C ASP A 62 -0.32 -7.43 -15.93
N GLU A 63 -1.46 -7.96 -15.47
CA GLU A 63 -1.72 -9.42 -15.58
C GLU A 63 -3.05 -9.74 -16.26
N CYS A 64 -3.39 -9.04 -17.34
CA CYS A 64 -4.41 -9.50 -18.28
C CYS A 64 -3.99 -9.25 -19.74
N GLY A 65 -3.26 -10.20 -20.32
CA GLY A 65 -3.17 -10.34 -21.78
C GLY A 65 -1.77 -10.67 -22.31
N ASN A 66 -1.42 -11.95 -22.36
CA ASN A 66 -1.02 -12.53 -23.64
C ASN A 66 -1.41 -14.01 -23.67
N GLU A 67 -2.28 -14.33 -24.62
CA GLU A 67 -2.55 -15.67 -25.12
C GLU A 67 -1.30 -16.33 -25.72
#